data_AF-A0A925ZWY6-F1
#
_entry.id   AF-A0A925ZWY6-F1
#
_cell.length_a   1.000
_cell.length_b   1.000
_cell.length_c   1.000
_cell.angle_alpha   90.00
_cell.angle_beta   90.00
_cell.angle_gamma   90.00
#
_symmetry.space_group_name_H-M   'P 1'
#
loop_
_entity.id
_entity.type
_entity.pdbx_description
1 polymer ?
#
loop_
_entity_poly.entity_id
_entity_poly.type
_entity_poly.pdbx_seq_one_letter_code
_entity_poly.pdbx_strand_id
1 'polypeptide(L)'
;MPREVKAYAATYALPQKISIYAVSPDERNVAELLKEMLTPLGKIVTLTTTSQAAQIKLVTAAAPAGPEGYQLVVDKAGIRITAAAGPGLFYGSQTFLQLLPARPAATAGVPYVRIADQPAFRWRGAMLDVCRHFFSVEFVKKYIDFLAAYKLNTFHWHLTDDQGWRIEIKKYPKLTQVSAFRKETLIGAQQLFKTPAEFKYDGTPYGGFYTQVQIREVVAYAKKRY
;
A
#
# COMPACT_ATOMS: atom_id res chain seq x y z
N MET A 1 -11.16 -1.07 -13.40
CA MET A 1 -10.73 -0.01 -14.33
C MET A 1 -11.23 1.33 -13.81
N PRO A 2 -10.54 2.45 -14.10
CA PRO A 2 -11.03 3.76 -13.70
C PRO A 2 -12.42 4.05 -14.26
N ARG A 3 -13.21 4.87 -13.56
CA ARG A 3 -14.56 5.26 -14.03
C ARG A 3 -14.57 5.91 -15.40
N GLU A 4 -13.62 6.82 -15.65
CA GLU A 4 -13.46 7.48 -16.94
C GLU A 4 -11.98 7.56 -17.35
N VAL A 5 -11.69 7.24 -18.61
CA VAL A 5 -10.35 7.34 -19.20
C VAL A 5 -10.46 7.96 -20.59
N LYS A 6 -9.72 9.04 -20.83
CA LYS A 6 -9.49 9.61 -22.15
C LYS A 6 -7.99 9.59 -22.43
N ALA A 7 -7.56 8.79 -23.38
CA ALA A 7 -6.16 8.67 -23.79
C ALA A 7 -5.90 9.44 -25.09
N TYR A 8 -4.66 9.92 -25.26
CA TYR A 8 -4.21 10.66 -26.43
C TYR A 8 -2.90 10.06 -26.95
N ALA A 9 -2.60 10.25 -28.24
CA ALA A 9 -1.45 9.61 -28.90
C ALA A 9 -0.07 10.10 -28.41
N ALA A 10 0.00 11.27 -27.77
CA ALA A 10 1.26 11.87 -27.33
C ALA A 10 1.68 11.37 -25.93
N THR A 11 2.96 11.55 -25.60
CA THR A 11 3.53 11.18 -24.29
C THR A 11 4.25 12.37 -23.64
N TYR A 12 4.22 12.43 -22.32
CA TYR A 12 5.04 13.31 -21.51
C TYR A 12 6.36 12.61 -21.18
N ALA A 13 7.49 13.16 -21.63
CA ALA A 13 8.80 12.66 -21.25
C ALA A 13 9.07 13.02 -19.79
N LEU A 14 8.95 12.05 -18.88
CA LEU A 14 9.19 12.29 -17.46
C LEU A 14 10.71 12.46 -17.24
N PRO A 15 11.19 13.65 -16.84
CA PRO A 15 12.63 13.88 -16.69
C PRO A 15 13.23 13.08 -15.53
N GLN A 16 14.56 13.03 -15.47
CA GLN A 16 15.28 12.38 -14.38
C GLN A 16 15.13 13.16 -13.05
N LYS A 17 15.21 14.49 -13.10
CA LYS A 17 14.95 15.38 -11.97
C LYS A 17 13.49 15.81 -11.98
N ILE A 18 12.79 15.56 -10.88
CA ILE A 18 11.36 15.82 -10.73
C ILE A 18 11.18 16.70 -9.51
N SER A 19 10.45 17.80 -9.66
CA SER A 19 9.90 18.53 -8.52
C SER A 19 8.40 18.23 -8.38
N ILE A 20 7.99 17.89 -7.16
CA ILE A 20 6.59 17.67 -6.77
C ILE A 20 6.11 18.90 -6.02
N TYR A 21 5.11 19.59 -6.59
CA TYR A 21 4.42 20.67 -5.92
C TYR A 21 3.41 20.12 -4.91
N ALA A 22 3.55 20.54 -3.66
CA ALA A 22 2.70 20.19 -2.53
C ALA A 22 2.79 21.26 -1.43
N VAL A 23 1.64 21.73 -0.93
CA VAL A 23 1.54 22.79 0.09
C VAL A 23 0.87 22.28 1.36
N SER A 24 -0.30 21.66 1.25
CA SER A 24 -1.09 21.18 2.40
C SER A 24 -0.43 19.99 3.11
N PRO A 25 -0.76 19.70 4.38
CA PRO A 25 -0.25 18.51 5.06
C PRO A 25 -0.55 17.20 4.32
N ASP A 26 -1.75 17.06 3.74
CA ASP A 26 -2.14 15.90 2.94
C ASP A 26 -1.32 15.80 1.65
N GLU A 27 -1.15 16.92 0.93
CA GLU A 27 -0.33 16.97 -0.27
C GLU A 27 1.12 16.59 0.02
N ARG A 28 1.69 17.07 1.14
CA ARG A 28 3.06 16.76 1.54
C ARG A 28 3.23 15.29 1.92
N ASN A 29 2.27 14.70 2.65
CA ASN A 29 2.30 13.28 2.96
C ASN A 29 2.32 12.43 1.67
N VAL A 30 1.44 12.73 0.72
CA VAL A 30 1.40 12.02 -0.57
C VAL A 30 2.65 12.29 -1.42
N ALA A 31 3.19 13.51 -1.40
CA ALA A 31 4.41 13.85 -2.12
C ALA A 31 5.62 13.07 -1.61
N GLU A 32 5.78 12.90 -0.29
CA GLU A 32 6.86 12.08 0.27
C GLU A 32 6.69 10.60 -0.09
N LEU A 33 5.47 10.06 -0.02
CA LEU A 33 5.21 8.68 -0.48
C LEU A 33 5.51 8.50 -1.97
N LEU A 34 5.11 9.46 -2.80
CA LEU A 34 5.40 9.40 -4.24
C LEU A 34 6.90 9.50 -4.52
N LYS A 35 7.63 10.31 -3.75
CA LYS A 35 9.09 10.35 -3.77
C LYS A 35 9.71 9.01 -3.38
N GLU A 36 9.23 8.36 -2.31
CA GLU A 36 9.67 7.01 -1.92
C GLU A 36 9.44 5.99 -3.04
N MET A 37 8.35 6.10 -3.80
CA MET A 37 8.01 5.19 -4.91
C MET A 37 8.79 5.48 -6.21
N LEU A 38 9.12 6.74 -6.48
CA LEU A 38 9.85 7.15 -7.69
C LEU A 38 11.38 7.03 -7.55
N THR A 39 11.93 7.15 -6.34
CA THR A 39 13.39 7.09 -6.11
C THR A 39 14.01 5.75 -6.55
N PRO A 40 13.42 4.58 -6.24
CA PRO A 40 13.90 3.28 -6.73
C PRO A 40 13.88 3.14 -8.26
N LEU A 41 13.12 3.99 -8.96
CA LEU A 41 13.06 4.04 -10.43
C LEU A 41 14.17 4.94 -11.03
N GLY A 42 15.16 5.36 -10.23
CA GLY A 42 16.28 6.20 -10.66
C GLY A 42 15.94 7.69 -10.82
N LYS A 43 14.79 8.14 -10.28
CA LYS A 43 14.39 9.55 -10.31
C LYS A 43 14.96 10.31 -9.12
N ILE A 44 15.39 11.54 -9.36
CA ILE A 44 15.83 12.48 -8.31
C ILE A 44 14.65 13.39 -8.01
N VAL A 45 14.03 13.20 -6.85
CA VAL A 45 12.75 13.86 -6.51
C VAL A 45 12.93 14.88 -5.38
N THR A 46 12.47 16.10 -5.61
CA THR A 46 12.40 17.17 -4.60
C THR A 46 10.96 17.63 -4.41
N LEU A 47 10.64 18.11 -3.21
CA LEU A 47 9.36 18.77 -2.93
C LEU A 47 9.52 20.28 -3.07
N THR A 48 8.49 20.96 -3.55
CA THR A 48 8.47 22.42 -3.72
C THR A 48 7.10 23.00 -3.35
N THR A 49 7.08 24.24 -2.87
CA THR A 49 5.86 25.03 -2.68
C THR A 49 5.61 26.00 -3.83
N THR A 50 6.48 26.01 -4.85
CA THR A 50 6.31 26.80 -6.07
C THR A 50 5.78 25.90 -7.18
N SER A 51 4.57 26.16 -7.66
CA SER A 51 3.92 25.33 -8.69
C SER A 51 4.47 25.58 -10.10
N GLN A 52 5.16 26.70 -10.30
CA GLN A 52 5.79 27.05 -11.57
C GLN A 52 6.92 26.07 -11.89
N ALA A 53 6.90 25.52 -13.11
CA ALA A 53 7.84 24.51 -13.59
C ALA A 53 7.87 23.16 -12.83
N ALA A 54 6.97 22.91 -11.87
CA ALA A 54 6.87 21.61 -11.21
C ALA A 54 6.32 20.53 -12.16
N GLN A 55 7.01 19.39 -12.25
CA GLN A 55 6.66 18.28 -13.15
C GLN A 55 5.42 17.51 -12.66
N ILE A 56 5.25 17.42 -11.34
CA ILE A 56 4.11 16.76 -10.71
C ILE A 56 3.46 17.77 -9.76
N LYS A 57 2.14 17.90 -9.83
CA LYS A 57 1.36 18.78 -8.97
C LYS A 57 0.29 17.98 -8.24
N LEU A 58 0.39 17.94 -6.92
CA LEU A 58 -0.65 17.41 -6.04
C LEU A 58 -1.46 18.59 -5.51
N VAL A 59 -2.76 18.61 -5.77
CA VAL A 59 -3.62 19.76 -5.45
C VAL A 59 -4.88 19.30 -4.76
N THR A 60 -5.06 19.76 -3.52
CA THR A 60 -6.31 19.60 -2.78
C THR A 60 -7.29 20.66 -3.25
N ALA A 61 -8.37 20.24 -3.90
CA ALA A 61 -9.44 21.12 -4.35
C ALA A 61 -10.77 20.37 -4.35
N ALA A 62 -11.89 21.10 -4.43
CA ALA A 62 -13.19 20.47 -4.60
C ALA A 62 -13.18 19.56 -5.84
N ALA A 63 -13.27 18.25 -5.61
CA ALA A 63 -13.31 17.23 -6.65
C ALA A 63 -14.71 16.57 -6.65
N PRO A 64 -15.25 16.19 -7.82
CA PRO A 64 -16.66 15.78 -7.97
C PRO A 64 -17.03 14.41 -7.32
N ALA A 65 -16.19 13.84 -6.46
CA ALA A 65 -16.17 12.39 -6.25
C ALA A 65 -15.84 11.91 -4.81
N GLY A 66 -16.08 12.73 -3.79
CA GLY A 66 -15.83 12.36 -2.38
C GLY A 66 -14.34 12.30 -1.98
N PRO A 67 -14.02 11.80 -0.77
CA PRO A 67 -12.66 11.91 -0.20
C PRO A 67 -11.61 11.01 -0.89
N GLU A 68 -12.05 9.92 -1.53
CA GLU A 68 -11.19 8.97 -2.25
C GLU A 68 -11.17 9.19 -3.77
N GLY A 69 -12.02 10.10 -4.29
CA GLY A 69 -12.10 10.41 -5.71
C GLY A 69 -10.99 11.35 -6.17
N TYR A 70 -10.55 11.18 -7.41
CA TYR A 70 -9.47 12.00 -7.98
C TYR A 70 -9.63 12.25 -9.48
N GLN A 71 -8.94 13.28 -9.94
CA GLN A 71 -8.66 13.54 -11.36
C GLN A 71 -7.15 13.50 -11.59
N LEU A 72 -6.71 12.75 -12.60
CA LEU A 72 -5.33 12.69 -13.07
C LEU A 72 -5.29 13.23 -14.50
N VAL A 73 -4.45 14.23 -14.74
CA VAL A 73 -4.17 14.79 -16.05
C VAL A 73 -2.68 14.68 -16.34
N VAL A 74 -2.34 14.09 -17.48
CA VAL A 74 -0.99 14.08 -18.05
C VAL A 74 -1.07 14.78 -19.40
N ASP A 75 -0.35 15.90 -19.54
CA ASP A 75 -0.29 16.66 -20.78
C ASP A 75 1.08 17.36 -20.93
N LYS A 76 1.19 18.31 -21.87
CA LYS A 76 2.44 19.06 -22.12
C LYS A 76 2.94 19.88 -20.92
N ALA A 77 2.06 20.20 -19.97
CA ALA A 77 2.42 20.93 -18.76
C ALA A 77 2.90 20.01 -17.63
N GLY A 78 2.85 18.69 -17.81
CA GLY A 78 3.29 17.69 -16.83
C GLY A 78 2.14 16.85 -16.29
N ILE A 79 2.28 16.46 -15.02
CA ILE A 79 1.34 15.59 -14.31
C ILE A 79 0.63 16.40 -13.24
N ARG A 80 -0.70 16.37 -13.23
CA ARG A 80 -1.52 16.99 -12.18
C ARG A 80 -2.50 15.98 -11.62
N ILE A 81 -2.50 15.83 -10.31
CA ILE A 81 -3.45 15.02 -9.56
C ILE A 81 -4.23 15.97 -8.65
N THR A 82 -5.56 15.94 -8.77
CA THR A 82 -6.46 16.78 -7.98
C THR A 82 -7.48 15.91 -7.27
N ALA A 83 -7.67 16.14 -5.96
CA ALA A 83 -8.64 15.42 -5.14
C ALA A 83 -9.12 16.27 -3.97
N ALA A 84 -10.22 15.87 -3.34
CA ALA A 84 -10.80 16.58 -2.19
C ALA A 84 -10.05 16.34 -0.88
N ALA A 85 -9.28 15.26 -0.77
CA ALA A 85 -8.53 14.88 0.42
C ALA A 85 -7.33 13.98 0.08
N GLY A 86 -6.47 13.74 1.07
CA GLY A 86 -5.29 12.87 0.97
C GLY A 86 -5.51 11.50 0.29
N PRO A 87 -6.55 10.70 0.62
CA PRO A 87 -6.77 9.41 -0.01
C PRO A 87 -6.90 9.48 -1.53
N GLY A 88 -7.67 10.46 -2.05
CA GLY A 88 -7.80 10.65 -3.50
C GLY A 88 -6.48 11.05 -4.17
N LEU A 89 -5.69 11.94 -3.55
CA LEU A 89 -4.36 12.28 -4.05
C LEU A 89 -3.44 11.05 -4.11
N PHE A 90 -3.49 10.21 -3.08
CA PHE A 90 -2.71 8.98 -3.01
C PHE A 90 -3.14 7.98 -4.09
N TYR A 91 -4.43 7.71 -4.26
CA TYR A 91 -4.92 6.79 -5.29
C TYR A 91 -4.67 7.31 -6.71
N GLY A 92 -4.76 8.62 -6.94
CA GLY A 92 -4.34 9.22 -8.21
C GLY A 92 -2.85 9.02 -8.49
N SER A 93 -2.01 9.08 -7.45
CA SER A 93 -0.58 8.80 -7.55
C SER A 93 -0.30 7.33 -7.88
N GLN A 94 -1.07 6.39 -7.31
CA GLN A 94 -0.98 4.98 -7.67
C GLN A 94 -1.33 4.74 -9.15
N THR A 95 -2.36 5.40 -9.65
CA THR A 95 -2.72 5.32 -11.07
C THR A 95 -1.63 5.92 -11.96
N PHE A 96 -1.02 7.04 -11.57
CA PHE A 96 0.13 7.59 -12.28
C PHE A 96 1.30 6.60 -12.34
N LEU A 97 1.64 5.94 -11.22
CA LEU A 97 2.70 4.93 -11.18
C LEU A 97 2.41 3.74 -12.10
N GLN A 98 1.15 3.33 -12.24
CA GLN A 98 0.73 2.27 -13.17
C GLN A 98 0.83 2.68 -14.64
N LEU A 99 0.90 3.98 -14.96
CA LEU A 99 1.14 4.47 -16.32
C LEU A 99 2.64 4.47 -16.68
N LEU A 100 3.53 4.30 -15.71
CA LEU A 100 4.95 4.16 -15.99
C LEU A 100 5.22 2.77 -16.62
N PRO A 101 6.14 2.67 -17.59
CA PRO A 101 6.52 1.38 -18.14
C PRO A 101 7.16 0.51 -17.05
N ALA A 102 7.01 -0.82 -17.15
CA ALA A 102 7.49 -1.77 -16.15
C ALA A 102 9.01 -1.69 -15.88
N ARG A 103 9.79 -1.20 -16.86
CA ARG A 103 11.21 -0.89 -16.74
C ARG A 103 11.44 0.55 -17.20
N PRO A 104 11.23 1.55 -16.34
CA PRO A 104 11.35 2.94 -16.75
C PRO A 104 12.81 3.31 -16.96
N ALA A 105 13.14 3.75 -18.18
CA ALA A 105 14.38 4.42 -18.47
C ALA A 105 14.36 5.85 -17.87
N ALA A 106 15.52 6.52 -17.85
CA ALA A 106 15.65 7.88 -17.33
C ALA A 106 14.65 8.88 -17.94
N THR A 107 14.20 8.63 -19.18
CA THR A 107 13.23 9.43 -19.95
C THR A 107 11.96 8.64 -20.33
N ALA A 108 11.44 7.81 -19.41
CA ALA A 108 10.18 7.10 -19.64
C ALA A 108 9.05 8.04 -20.08
N GLY A 109 8.40 7.71 -21.20
CA GLY A 109 7.23 8.40 -21.71
C GLY A 109 5.99 7.98 -20.94
N VAL A 110 5.27 8.96 -20.37
CA VAL A 110 3.97 8.76 -19.73
C VAL A 110 2.89 9.15 -20.73
N PRO A 111 1.91 8.30 -21.06
CA PRO A 111 0.89 8.65 -22.04
C PRO A 111 0.09 9.88 -21.59
N TYR A 112 -0.24 10.76 -22.54
CA TYR A 112 -1.19 11.83 -22.27
C TYR A 112 -2.55 11.22 -21.99
N VAL A 113 -3.12 11.56 -20.84
CA VAL A 113 -4.39 11.02 -20.38
C VAL A 113 -5.15 12.04 -19.54
N ARG A 114 -6.47 11.89 -19.53
CA ARG A 114 -7.35 12.47 -18.51
C ARG A 114 -8.15 11.32 -17.89
N ILE A 115 -8.00 11.14 -16.59
CA ILE A 115 -8.66 10.08 -15.82
C ILE A 115 -9.44 10.74 -14.70
N ALA A 116 -10.70 10.36 -14.55
CA ALA A 116 -11.49 10.63 -13.36
C ALA A 116 -11.89 9.29 -12.75
N ASP A 117 -11.66 9.13 -11.45
CA ASP A 117 -11.93 7.86 -10.79
C ASP A 117 -12.42 8.03 -9.36
N GLN A 118 -13.20 7.05 -8.92
CA GLN A 118 -13.71 6.94 -7.56
C GLN A 118 -14.08 5.48 -7.26
N PRO A 119 -13.92 5.04 -6.00
CA PRO A 119 -14.22 3.66 -5.64
C PRO A 119 -15.71 3.36 -5.76
N ALA A 120 -16.04 2.13 -6.19
CA ALA A 120 -17.42 1.62 -6.14
C ALA A 120 -17.85 1.25 -4.72
N PHE A 121 -16.90 0.82 -3.89
CA PHE A 121 -17.14 0.39 -2.52
C PHE A 121 -16.21 1.13 -1.57
N ARG A 122 -16.77 1.61 -0.46
CA ARG A 122 -16.00 2.25 0.61
C ARG A 122 -15.05 1.27 1.32
N TRP A 123 -15.44 0.02 1.46
CA TRP A 123 -14.63 -1.01 2.15
C TRP A 123 -14.00 -1.94 1.12
N ARG A 124 -12.68 -1.91 1.01
CA ARG A 124 -11.91 -2.71 0.04
C ARG A 124 -10.79 -3.40 0.79
N GLY A 125 -11.10 -4.61 1.29
CA GLY A 125 -10.27 -5.29 2.26
C GLY A 125 -9.54 -6.51 1.74
N ALA A 126 -8.41 -6.81 2.37
CA ALA A 126 -7.74 -8.10 2.28
C ALA A 126 -7.33 -8.57 3.69
N MET A 127 -7.39 -9.88 3.91
CA MET A 127 -7.03 -10.51 5.17
C MET A 127 -5.69 -11.23 5.07
N LEU A 128 -4.83 -11.06 6.09
CA LEU A 128 -3.61 -11.84 6.25
C LEU A 128 -3.68 -12.65 7.56
N ASP A 129 -3.64 -13.96 7.40
CA ASP A 129 -3.53 -14.93 8.50
C ASP A 129 -2.07 -15.11 8.88
N VAL A 130 -1.72 -14.57 10.04
CA VAL A 130 -0.37 -14.70 10.63
C VAL A 130 -0.34 -15.76 11.75
N CYS A 131 -1.45 -16.43 11.99
CA CYS A 131 -1.63 -17.39 13.07
C CYS A 131 -1.19 -18.78 12.65
N ARG A 132 -1.54 -19.19 11.44
CA ARG A 132 -1.13 -20.50 10.90
C ARG A 132 0.38 -20.49 10.64
N HIS A 133 0.86 -19.44 9.99
CA HIS A 133 2.28 -19.15 9.81
C HIS A 133 2.57 -17.68 10.11
N PHE A 134 3.58 -17.44 10.96
CA PHE A 134 4.03 -16.12 11.34
C PHE A 134 4.80 -15.45 10.19
N PHE A 135 4.50 -14.18 9.96
CA PHE A 135 5.19 -13.33 8.99
C PHE A 135 5.90 -12.19 9.70
N SER A 136 7.10 -11.83 9.23
CA SER A 136 7.85 -10.71 9.83
C SER A 136 7.16 -9.36 9.62
N VAL A 137 7.53 -8.36 10.42
CA VAL A 137 6.99 -6.99 10.28
C VAL A 137 7.29 -6.41 8.90
N GLU A 138 8.47 -6.68 8.36
CA GLU A 138 8.90 -6.25 7.04
C GLU A 138 8.01 -6.85 5.95
N PHE A 139 7.67 -8.14 6.07
CA PHE A 139 6.73 -8.79 5.15
C PHE A 139 5.34 -8.16 5.24
N VAL A 140 4.82 -7.93 6.45
CA VAL A 140 3.48 -7.33 6.64
C VAL A 140 3.44 -5.92 6.04
N LYS A 141 4.49 -5.11 6.20
CA LYS A 141 4.60 -3.80 5.55
C LYS A 141 4.61 -3.91 4.04
N LYS A 142 5.38 -4.84 3.48
CA LYS A 142 5.39 -5.12 2.04
C LYS A 142 4.03 -5.57 1.53
N TYR A 143 3.29 -6.37 2.30
CA TYR A 143 1.92 -6.74 1.99
C TYR A 143 1.00 -5.51 1.92
N ILE A 144 1.11 -4.60 2.90
CA ILE A 144 0.39 -3.32 2.91
C ILE A 144 0.76 -2.45 1.70
N ASP A 145 2.03 -2.42 1.27
CA ASP A 145 2.42 -1.70 0.05
C ASP A 145 1.67 -2.24 -1.18
N PHE A 146 1.50 -3.56 -1.29
CA PHE A 146 0.70 -4.15 -2.37
C PHE A 146 -0.78 -3.75 -2.27
N LEU A 147 -1.38 -3.83 -1.07
CA LEU A 147 -2.77 -3.39 -0.86
C LEU A 147 -2.96 -1.94 -1.33
N ALA A 148 -2.06 -1.06 -0.89
CA ALA A 148 -2.09 0.36 -1.22
C ALA A 148 -1.91 0.62 -2.73
N ALA A 149 -0.99 -0.10 -3.39
CA ALA A 149 -0.78 -0.01 -4.84
C ALA A 149 -2.04 -0.36 -5.66
N TYR A 150 -2.85 -1.29 -5.14
CA TYR A 150 -4.14 -1.68 -5.73
C TYR A 150 -5.36 -0.96 -5.11
N LYS A 151 -5.12 0.09 -4.31
CA LYS A 151 -6.17 0.94 -3.70
C LYS A 151 -7.10 0.19 -2.74
N LEU A 152 -6.64 -0.91 -2.14
CA LEU A 152 -7.30 -1.55 -1.01
C LEU A 152 -7.00 -0.74 0.27
N ASN A 153 -8.04 -0.39 1.02
CA ASN A 153 -7.96 0.56 2.15
C ASN A 153 -8.22 -0.10 3.50
N THR A 154 -8.43 -1.42 3.53
CA THR A 154 -8.69 -2.16 4.76
C THR A 154 -7.76 -3.35 4.84
N PHE A 155 -6.88 -3.34 5.84
CA PHE A 155 -6.05 -4.49 6.18
C PHE A 155 -6.67 -5.22 7.37
N HIS A 156 -7.26 -6.39 7.11
CA HIS A 156 -7.73 -7.28 8.18
C HIS A 156 -6.57 -8.17 8.62
N TRP A 157 -6.03 -7.89 9.79
CA TRP A 157 -4.92 -8.66 10.36
C TRP A 157 -5.44 -9.73 11.32
N HIS A 158 -5.45 -10.99 10.89
CA HIS A 158 -5.93 -12.11 11.72
C HIS A 158 -4.83 -12.56 12.67
N LEU A 159 -4.90 -12.09 13.93
CA LEU A 159 -3.81 -12.13 14.91
C LEU A 159 -3.87 -13.28 15.92
N THR A 160 -4.99 -14.00 16.00
CA THR A 160 -5.13 -15.14 16.91
C THR A 160 -5.93 -16.28 16.28
N ASP A 161 -5.49 -17.52 16.49
CA ASP A 161 -6.19 -18.74 16.10
C ASP A 161 -5.74 -19.91 17.00
N ASP A 162 -6.26 -21.12 16.78
CA ASP A 162 -5.93 -22.30 17.60
C ASP A 162 -4.41 -22.60 17.61
N GLN A 163 -3.75 -22.38 16.47
CA GLN A 163 -2.32 -22.69 16.27
C GLN A 163 -1.38 -21.54 16.65
N GLY A 164 -1.93 -20.42 17.13
CA GLY A 164 -1.15 -19.48 17.92
C GLY A 164 -1.71 -18.08 18.10
N TRP A 165 -1.09 -17.39 19.05
CA TRP A 165 -1.42 -16.04 19.47
C TRP A 165 -0.29 -15.05 19.11
N ARG A 166 -0.57 -14.04 18.28
CA ARG A 166 0.48 -13.22 17.63
C ARG A 166 0.65 -11.82 18.18
N ILE A 167 -0.11 -11.40 19.20
CA ILE A 167 -0.04 -10.02 19.72
C ILE A 167 0.31 -9.96 21.20
N GLU A 168 1.29 -9.14 21.56
CA GLU A 168 1.65 -8.94 22.97
C GLU A 168 0.54 -8.25 23.78
N ILE A 169 0.07 -8.93 24.83
CA ILE A 169 -0.82 -8.37 25.83
C ILE A 169 -0.09 -8.36 27.18
N LYS A 170 0.39 -7.18 27.60
CA LYS A 170 1.23 -7.02 28.82
C LYS A 170 0.61 -7.62 30.09
N LYS A 171 -0.72 -7.53 30.24
CA LYS A 171 -1.45 -8.09 31.38
C LYS A 171 -1.45 -9.63 31.40
N TYR A 172 -1.29 -10.27 30.24
CA TYR A 172 -1.42 -11.71 30.04
C TYR A 172 -0.19 -12.27 29.29
N PRO A 173 0.99 -12.29 29.92
CA PRO A 173 2.25 -12.66 29.27
C PRO A 173 2.28 -14.10 28.74
N LYS A 174 1.51 -15.02 29.34
CA LYS A 174 1.43 -16.42 28.87
C LYS A 174 0.87 -16.54 27.44
N LEU A 175 0.07 -15.57 26.98
CA LEU A 175 -0.46 -15.58 25.61
C LEU A 175 0.67 -15.56 24.57
N THR A 176 1.76 -14.83 24.81
CA THR A 176 2.90 -14.81 23.89
C THR A 176 4.06 -15.69 24.33
N GLN A 177 4.27 -15.90 25.63
CA GLN A 177 5.34 -16.79 26.11
C GLN A 177 5.06 -18.27 25.84
N VAL A 178 3.79 -18.68 25.79
CA VAL A 178 3.38 -20.07 25.54
C VAL A 178 2.63 -20.15 24.21
N SER A 179 1.48 -19.48 24.09
CA SER A 179 0.56 -19.68 22.96
C SER A 179 1.06 -19.08 21.63
N ALA A 180 2.15 -18.32 21.60
CA ALA A 180 2.78 -17.91 20.34
C ALA A 180 3.66 -19.00 19.72
N PHE A 181 3.86 -20.13 20.40
CA PHE A 181 4.72 -21.21 19.95
C PHE A 181 3.96 -22.53 19.95
N ARG A 182 4.24 -23.35 18.96
CA ARG A 182 3.77 -24.73 18.87
C ARG A 182 4.97 -25.65 18.72
N LYS A 183 4.80 -26.88 19.20
CA LYS A 183 5.84 -27.92 19.17
C LYS A 183 6.15 -28.39 17.74
N GLU A 184 5.13 -28.44 16.88
CA GLU A 184 5.20 -29.00 15.53
C GLU A 184 4.01 -28.53 14.67
N THR A 185 4.10 -28.69 13.36
CA THR A 185 3.06 -28.32 12.38
C THR A 185 2.55 -29.55 11.64
N LEU A 186 1.23 -29.61 11.40
CA LEU A 186 0.62 -30.66 10.58
C LEU A 186 1.16 -30.59 9.15
N ILE A 187 1.57 -31.74 8.61
CA ILE A 187 1.98 -31.90 7.21
C ILE A 187 0.72 -32.17 6.38
N GLY A 188 0.37 -31.25 5.48
CA GLY A 188 -0.84 -31.32 4.67
C GLY A 188 -2.08 -30.78 5.39
N ALA A 189 -3.26 -31.10 4.86
CA ALA A 189 -4.53 -30.61 5.40
C ALA A 189 -5.20 -31.69 6.27
N GLN A 190 -5.90 -31.29 7.34
CA GLN A 190 -6.58 -32.24 8.25
C GLN A 190 -7.56 -33.16 7.51
N GLN A 191 -8.19 -32.66 6.44
CA GLN A 191 -9.16 -33.40 5.62
C GLN A 191 -8.53 -34.54 4.81
N LEU A 192 -7.19 -34.61 4.74
CA LEU A 192 -6.49 -35.70 4.06
C LEU A 192 -6.38 -36.97 4.92
N PHE A 193 -6.77 -36.90 6.19
CA PHE A 193 -6.68 -38.01 7.14
C PHE A 193 -8.08 -38.45 7.57
N LYS A 194 -8.29 -39.75 7.77
CA LYS A 194 -9.61 -40.26 8.20
C LYS A 194 -9.85 -40.02 9.68
N THR A 195 -8.79 -40.06 10.48
CA THR A 195 -8.84 -39.86 11.93
C THR A 195 -7.66 -39.00 12.42
N PRO A 196 -7.79 -38.30 13.56
CA PRO A 196 -6.69 -37.53 14.14
C PRO A 196 -5.45 -38.37 14.49
N ALA A 197 -5.61 -39.68 14.71
CA ALA A 197 -4.50 -40.59 14.99
C ALA A 197 -3.57 -40.78 13.79
N GLU A 198 -4.03 -40.44 12.58
CA GLU A 198 -3.25 -40.55 11.33
C GLU A 198 -2.49 -39.25 11.00
N PHE A 199 -2.71 -38.17 11.75
CA PHE A 199 -2.07 -36.87 11.51
C PHE A 199 -0.55 -37.00 11.56
N LYS A 200 0.11 -36.51 10.51
CA LYS A 200 1.58 -36.46 10.42
C LYS A 200 2.06 -35.05 10.70
N TYR A 201 3.10 -34.92 11.53
CA TYR A 201 3.67 -33.65 11.93
C TYR A 201 5.14 -33.55 11.53
N ASP A 202 5.64 -32.33 11.39
CA ASP A 202 7.02 -32.03 11.00
C ASP A 202 8.04 -32.13 12.14
N GLY A 203 7.59 -32.33 13.39
CA GLY A 203 8.44 -32.41 14.58
C GLY A 203 9.23 -31.13 14.88
N THR A 204 8.93 -30.00 14.23
CA THR A 204 9.76 -28.79 14.27
C THR A 204 9.06 -27.68 15.06
N PRO A 205 9.66 -27.21 16.18
CA PRO A 205 9.12 -26.09 16.93
C PRO A 205 9.00 -24.83 16.07
N TYR A 206 7.85 -24.15 16.18
CA TYR A 206 7.53 -23.00 15.34
C TYR A 206 6.80 -21.92 16.15
N GLY A 207 7.11 -20.64 15.91
CA GLY A 207 6.36 -19.55 16.52
C GLY A 207 6.91 -18.17 16.27
N GLY A 208 6.32 -17.21 17.01
CA GLY A 208 6.59 -15.78 16.88
C GLY A 208 5.35 -14.96 17.22
N PHE A 209 5.58 -13.71 17.63
CA PHE A 209 4.55 -12.72 17.91
C PHE A 209 5.07 -11.31 17.67
N TYR A 210 4.15 -10.35 17.57
CA TYR A 210 4.44 -8.93 17.48
C TYR A 210 4.35 -8.28 18.85
N THR A 211 5.37 -7.52 19.21
CA THR A 211 5.34 -6.62 20.37
C THR A 211 4.33 -5.51 20.14
N GLN A 212 3.87 -4.85 21.21
CA GLN A 212 2.99 -3.69 21.05
C GLN A 212 3.66 -2.53 20.29
N VAL A 213 4.99 -2.43 20.33
CA VAL A 213 5.74 -1.43 19.55
C VAL A 213 5.60 -1.73 18.06
N GLN A 214 5.83 -2.99 17.65
CA GLN A 214 5.67 -3.42 16.26
C GLN A 214 4.23 -3.30 15.76
N ILE A 215 3.22 -3.59 16.60
CA ILE A 215 1.82 -3.37 16.24
C ILE A 215 1.56 -1.89 15.95
N ARG A 216 2.00 -0.98 16.82
CA ARG A 216 1.83 0.47 16.61
C ARG A 216 2.56 0.93 15.36
N GLU A 217 3.76 0.40 15.11
CA GLU A 217 4.54 0.68 13.92
C GLU A 217 3.80 0.28 12.63
N VAL A 218 3.25 -0.94 12.58
CA VAL A 218 2.48 -1.43 11.41
C VAL A 218 1.20 -0.61 11.21
N VAL A 219 0.47 -0.27 12.29
CA VAL A 219 -0.73 0.57 12.21
C VAL A 219 -0.39 1.97 11.70
N ALA A 220 0.69 2.58 12.20
CA ALA A 220 1.14 3.88 11.72
C ALA A 220 1.60 3.82 10.25
N TYR A 221 2.24 2.71 9.86
CA TYR A 221 2.67 2.45 8.48
C TYR A 221 1.48 2.34 7.52
N ALA A 222 0.45 1.59 7.89
CA ALA A 222 -0.80 1.48 7.15
C ALA A 222 -1.51 2.85 7.04
N LYS A 223 -1.61 3.60 8.15
CA LYS A 223 -2.26 4.91 8.17
C LYS A 223 -1.64 5.92 7.20
N LYS A 224 -0.32 5.89 7.00
CA LYS A 224 0.35 6.77 6.01
C LYS A 224 -0.12 6.49 4.57
N ARG A 225 -0.60 5.28 4.28
CA ARG A 225 -0.98 4.78 2.95
C ARG A 225 -2.49 4.77 2.68
N TYR A 226 -3.27 5.39 3.57
CA TYR A 226 -4.74 5.57 3.49
C TYR A 226 -5.53 4.26 3.44
#